data_AF-A0A959Q4G2-F1
#
_entry.id   AF-A0A959Q4G2-F1
#
_cell.length_a   1.000
_cell.length_b   1.000
_cell.length_c   1.000
_cell.angle_alpha   90.00
_cell.angle_beta   90.00
_cell.angle_gamma   90.00
#
_symmetry.space_group_name_H-M   'P 1'
#
loop_
_entity.id
_entity.type
_entity.pdbx_description
1 polymer ?
#
loop_
_entity_poly.entity_id
_entity_poly.type
_entity_poly.pdbx_seq_one_letter_code
_entity_poly.pdbx_strand_id
1 'polypeptide(L)'
;YGFSFSLDEEGAGLLQTMEAGGKLAMALWRPSSNFNVRLGIAFQLAQKSIHFERLTFADQLDPKYGLVDENGMLNPTAFNPPDDNSSHWFFTPAAGVVFHRGPKDRYSKLASVLGGISFHNLYSVGGKRTGNTESLLDIGTRIPFRVNAFAESEWILSNLRGNYVTITPFFLYSHQASLHYFQAGTKLWYNRLIAVGASYHFNNPSEAGANTNWFTFSVELGSQLTKSNRFDLGFSYSNNFTGLRNIVGPIVEVSVSFHFLRSPVCAMLGKDNPLTNPGIGSICPTFTPANKIYENIWYRSANK
;
A
#
# COMPACT_ATOMS: atom_id res chain seq x y z
N TYR A 1 1.13 9.91 -12.13
CA TYR A 1 0.64 8.56 -12.43
C TYR A 1 1.59 7.56 -11.79
N GLY A 2 1.20 6.31 -11.63
CA GLY A 2 2.03 5.22 -11.13
C GLY A 2 1.42 3.89 -11.53
N PHE A 3 2.25 2.87 -11.65
CA PHE A 3 1.82 1.50 -11.92
C PHE A 3 2.21 0.63 -10.72
N SER A 4 1.42 -0.38 -10.42
CA SER A 4 1.69 -1.34 -9.35
C SER A 4 1.42 -2.75 -9.84
N PHE A 5 2.28 -3.67 -9.42
CA PHE A 5 2.14 -5.09 -9.63
C PHE A 5 2.37 -5.78 -8.29
N SER A 6 1.53 -6.76 -7.95
CA SER A 6 1.58 -7.50 -6.70
C SER A 6 1.39 -8.98 -6.98
N LEU A 7 2.14 -9.80 -6.27
CA LEU A 7 2.00 -11.25 -6.22
C LEU A 7 1.91 -11.64 -4.76
N ASP A 8 0.93 -12.45 -4.44
CA ASP A 8 0.67 -12.94 -3.09
C ASP A 8 0.45 -14.45 -3.11
N GLU A 9 0.96 -15.14 -2.08
CA GLU A 9 0.86 -16.59 -1.93
C GLU A 9 0.44 -16.92 -0.50
N GLU A 10 -0.71 -17.59 -0.37
CA GLU A 10 -1.31 -17.96 0.91
C GLU A 10 -1.45 -19.49 1.04
N GLY A 11 -1.57 -19.96 2.28
CA GLY A 11 -1.87 -21.37 2.57
C GLY A 11 -0.82 -22.35 2.05
N ALA A 12 0.47 -22.09 2.29
CA ALA A 12 1.59 -22.89 1.75
C ALA A 12 1.66 -22.92 0.21
N GLY A 13 1.26 -21.82 -0.45
CA GLY A 13 1.27 -21.68 -1.91
C GLY A 13 0.08 -22.37 -2.59
N LEU A 14 -0.96 -22.72 -1.83
CA LEU A 14 -2.19 -23.27 -2.39
C LEU A 14 -3.00 -22.21 -3.11
N LEU A 15 -3.06 -21.00 -2.55
CA LEU A 15 -3.78 -19.87 -3.10
C LEU A 15 -2.76 -18.82 -3.56
N GLN A 16 -2.85 -18.41 -4.82
CA GLN A 16 -2.02 -17.34 -5.37
C GLN A 16 -2.93 -16.21 -5.84
N THR A 17 -2.50 -14.96 -5.61
CA THR A 17 -3.19 -13.77 -6.09
C THR A 17 -2.22 -12.92 -6.88
N MET A 18 -2.59 -12.59 -8.12
CA MET A 18 -1.86 -11.64 -8.94
C MET A 18 -2.70 -10.38 -9.10
N GLU A 19 -2.09 -9.22 -8.90
CA GLU A 19 -2.75 -7.94 -9.06
C GLU A 19 -1.89 -6.98 -9.88
N ALA A 20 -2.51 -6.28 -10.82
CA ALA A 20 -1.89 -5.24 -11.62
C ALA A 20 -2.78 -4.01 -11.67
N GLY A 21 -2.20 -2.81 -11.58
CA GLY A 21 -2.99 -1.60 -11.52
C GLY A 21 -2.24 -0.32 -11.87
N GLY A 22 -3.02 0.72 -12.12
CA GLY A 22 -2.58 2.07 -12.39
C GLY A 22 -3.20 3.06 -11.41
N LYS A 23 -2.43 4.06 -11.00
CA LYS A 23 -2.85 5.14 -10.09
C LYS A 23 -2.58 6.49 -10.76
N LEU A 24 -3.52 7.40 -10.67
CA LEU A 24 -3.38 8.79 -11.10
C LEU A 24 -3.69 9.69 -9.91
N ALA A 25 -2.88 10.72 -9.71
CA ALA A 25 -3.13 11.77 -8.72
C ALA A 25 -2.96 13.13 -9.37
N MET A 26 -3.87 14.05 -9.06
CA MET A 26 -3.87 15.42 -9.56
C MET A 26 -4.18 16.39 -8.42
N ALA A 27 -3.56 17.56 -8.43
CA ALA A 27 -3.90 18.63 -7.51
C ALA A 27 -5.07 19.44 -8.08
N LEU A 28 -6.22 19.40 -7.42
CA LEU A 28 -7.45 20.05 -7.86
C LEU A 28 -7.50 21.51 -7.43
N TRP A 29 -7.12 21.79 -6.18
CA TRP A 29 -7.27 23.11 -5.58
C TRP A 29 -6.03 23.51 -4.77
N ARG A 30 -5.63 24.78 -4.91
CA ARG A 30 -4.45 25.37 -4.24
C ARG A 30 -4.79 26.80 -3.78
N PRO A 31 -5.51 26.97 -2.66
CA PRO A 31 -5.85 28.29 -2.14
C PRO A 31 -4.64 29.07 -1.62
N SER A 32 -3.54 28.40 -1.26
CA SER A 32 -2.30 29.05 -0.82
C SER A 32 -1.07 28.28 -1.31
N SER A 33 0.11 28.90 -1.23
CA SER A 33 1.38 28.26 -1.59
C SER A 33 1.68 27.05 -0.70
N ASN A 34 1.21 27.05 0.54
CA ASN A 34 1.44 25.98 1.51
C ASN A 34 0.30 24.97 1.63
N PHE A 35 -0.83 25.14 0.94
CA PHE A 35 -1.96 24.21 1.04
C PHE A 35 -2.42 23.74 -0.33
N ASN A 36 -2.60 22.42 -0.48
CA ASN A 36 -3.18 21.85 -1.68
C ASN A 36 -4.10 20.67 -1.38
N VAL A 37 -5.14 20.55 -2.21
CA VAL A 37 -6.07 19.43 -2.23
C VAL A 37 -5.80 18.61 -3.48
N ARG A 38 -5.63 17.30 -3.28
CA ARG A 38 -5.31 16.34 -4.33
C ARG A 38 -6.44 15.34 -4.46
N LEU A 39 -6.77 14.99 -5.69
CA LEU A 39 -7.68 13.91 -6.04
C LEU A 39 -6.86 12.77 -6.65
N GLY A 40 -7.10 11.56 -6.18
CA GLY A 40 -6.51 10.34 -6.68
C GLY A 40 -7.57 9.41 -7.24
N ILE A 41 -7.26 8.74 -8.34
CA ILE A 41 -8.02 7.60 -8.86
C ILE A 41 -7.06 6.42 -9.06
N ALA A 42 -7.55 5.21 -8.85
CA ALA A 42 -6.80 3.99 -9.07
C ALA A 42 -7.68 2.94 -9.74
N PHE A 43 -7.06 2.15 -10.60
CA PHE A 43 -7.66 1.05 -11.31
C PHE A 43 -6.79 -0.17 -11.07
N GLN A 44 -7.40 -1.29 -10.72
CA GLN A 44 -6.69 -2.50 -10.40
C GLN A 44 -7.48 -3.69 -10.93
N LEU A 45 -6.76 -4.62 -11.55
CA LEU A 45 -7.23 -5.89 -12.04
C LEU A 45 -6.49 -6.97 -11.27
N ALA A 46 -7.22 -7.96 -10.80
CA ALA A 46 -6.64 -9.05 -10.05
C ALA A 46 -7.26 -10.39 -10.44
N GLN A 47 -6.50 -11.45 -10.21
CA GLN A 47 -6.89 -12.83 -10.47
C GLN A 47 -6.35 -13.71 -9.35
N LYS A 48 -7.18 -14.65 -8.89
CA LYS A 48 -6.79 -15.68 -7.94
C LYS A 48 -6.64 -17.02 -8.64
N SER A 49 -5.67 -17.83 -8.23
CA SER A 49 -5.50 -19.21 -8.67
C SER A 49 -5.34 -20.12 -7.47
N ILE A 50 -5.83 -21.36 -7.58
CA ILE A 50 -5.73 -22.36 -6.54
C ILE A 50 -5.31 -23.72 -7.11
N HIS A 51 -4.41 -24.40 -6.41
CA HIS A 51 -4.01 -25.76 -6.77
C HIS A 51 -4.96 -26.79 -6.13
N PHE A 52 -6.11 -27.05 -6.77
CA PHE A 52 -7.12 -28.00 -6.26
C PHE A 52 -6.57 -29.41 -6.05
N GLU A 53 -5.57 -29.84 -6.83
CA GLU A 53 -4.91 -31.15 -6.69
C GLU A 53 -4.19 -31.35 -5.35
N ARG A 54 -3.83 -30.25 -4.67
CA ARG A 54 -3.16 -30.28 -3.37
C ARG A 54 -4.14 -30.12 -2.21
N LEU A 55 -5.43 -29.98 -2.50
CA LEU A 55 -6.48 -29.92 -1.48
C LEU A 55 -6.95 -31.33 -1.13
N THR A 56 -7.32 -31.49 0.12
CA THR A 56 -7.95 -32.71 0.62
C THR A 56 -9.45 -32.48 0.69
N PHE A 57 -10.21 -33.32 0.01
CA PHE A 57 -11.67 -33.27 0.02
C PHE A 57 -12.26 -34.28 1.00
N ALA A 58 -13.42 -33.96 1.58
CA ALA A 58 -14.05 -34.79 2.60
C ALA A 58 -14.51 -36.16 2.06
N ASP A 59 -14.81 -36.25 0.77
CA ASP A 59 -15.18 -37.51 0.09
C ASP A 59 -13.98 -38.45 -0.13
N GLN A 60 -12.75 -37.95 0.02
CA GLN A 60 -11.53 -38.76 0.00
C GLN A 60 -11.19 -39.37 1.37
N LEU A 61 -11.87 -38.97 2.44
CA LEU A 61 -11.60 -39.45 3.79
C LEU A 61 -12.40 -40.72 4.07
N ASP A 62 -11.73 -41.87 4.04
CA ASP A 62 -12.26 -43.14 4.53
C ASP A 62 -12.24 -43.17 6.07
N PRO A 63 -13.33 -43.59 6.75
CA PRO A 63 -13.39 -43.61 8.21
C PRO A 63 -12.36 -44.51 8.90
N LYS A 64 -11.82 -45.52 8.19
CA LYS A 64 -10.88 -46.51 8.72
C LYS A 64 -9.45 -46.25 8.27
N TYR A 65 -9.24 -45.85 7.02
CA TYR A 65 -7.93 -45.74 6.40
C TYR A 65 -7.50 -44.29 6.04
N GLY A 66 -8.37 -43.30 6.25
CA GLY A 66 -8.07 -41.89 6.02
C GLY A 66 -8.01 -41.57 4.52
N LEU A 67 -6.91 -40.93 4.07
CA LEU A 67 -6.76 -40.48 2.67
C LEU A 67 -6.42 -41.59 1.68
N VAL A 68 -6.11 -42.78 2.20
CA VAL A 68 -5.72 -43.94 1.40
C VAL A 68 -6.72 -45.06 1.59
N ASP A 69 -6.80 -45.95 0.61
CA ASP A 69 -7.57 -47.19 0.69
C ASP A 69 -6.79 -48.28 1.45
N GLU A 70 -7.40 -49.46 1.58
CA GLU A 70 -6.78 -50.64 2.20
C GLU A 70 -5.47 -51.08 1.52
N ASN A 71 -5.24 -50.66 0.27
CA ASN A 71 -4.07 -50.98 -0.54
C ASN A 71 -3.02 -49.85 -0.54
N GLY A 72 -3.24 -48.76 0.19
CA GLY A 72 -2.36 -47.60 0.24
C GLY A 72 -2.45 -46.66 -0.96
N MET A 73 -3.49 -46.78 -1.80
CA MET A 73 -3.77 -45.87 -2.91
C MET A 73 -4.63 -44.69 -2.45
N LEU A 74 -4.41 -43.50 -3.01
CA LEU A 74 -5.19 -42.30 -2.70
C LEU A 74 -6.64 -42.45 -3.14
N ASN A 75 -7.58 -42.11 -2.25
CA ASN A 75 -9.00 -42.14 -2.56
C ASN A 75 -9.36 -41.04 -3.59
N PRO A 76 -10.11 -41.36 -4.67
CA PRO A 76 -10.52 -40.37 -5.66
C PRO A 76 -11.57 -39.41 -5.07
N THR A 77 -11.58 -38.16 -5.53
CA THR A 77 -12.65 -37.20 -5.24
C THR A 77 -13.62 -37.10 -6.42
N ALA A 78 -14.89 -36.86 -6.13
CA ALA A 78 -15.91 -36.49 -7.11
C ALA A 78 -15.90 -34.98 -7.43
N PHE A 79 -15.05 -34.19 -6.77
CA PHE A 79 -14.90 -32.77 -7.05
C PHE A 79 -14.26 -32.55 -8.42
N ASN A 80 -14.99 -31.90 -9.32
CA ASN A 80 -14.46 -31.43 -10.59
C ASN A 80 -14.10 -29.93 -10.47
N PRO A 81 -12.82 -29.55 -10.53
CA PRO A 81 -12.44 -28.13 -10.49
C PRO A 81 -13.00 -27.39 -11.72
N PRO A 82 -13.34 -26.10 -11.58
CA PRO A 82 -13.69 -25.26 -12.72
C PRO A 82 -12.50 -25.13 -13.68
N ASP A 83 -12.80 -24.99 -14.99
CA ASP A 83 -11.95 -25.33 -16.14
C ASP A 83 -10.52 -24.72 -16.22
N ASP A 84 -10.10 -23.84 -15.30
CA ASP A 84 -8.77 -23.20 -15.35
C ASP A 84 -8.08 -23.03 -13.97
N ASN A 85 -8.54 -23.71 -12.91
CA ASN A 85 -7.98 -23.59 -11.54
C ASN A 85 -7.81 -22.13 -11.06
N SER A 86 -8.53 -21.19 -11.66
CA SER A 86 -8.38 -19.76 -11.48
C SER A 86 -9.72 -19.07 -11.50
N SER A 87 -9.80 -17.96 -10.76
CA SER A 87 -10.95 -17.10 -10.75
C SER A 87 -11.03 -16.32 -12.05
N HIS A 88 -12.20 -15.79 -12.34
CA HIS A 88 -12.33 -14.70 -13.29
C HIS A 88 -11.54 -13.48 -12.81
N TRP A 89 -11.18 -12.62 -13.76
CA TRP A 89 -10.54 -11.35 -13.45
C TRP A 89 -11.54 -10.45 -12.75
N PHE A 90 -11.10 -9.82 -11.66
CA PHE A 90 -11.92 -8.87 -10.94
C PHE A 90 -11.31 -7.47 -10.94
N PHE A 91 -12.18 -6.47 -11.06
CA PHE A 91 -11.80 -5.07 -11.21
C PHE A 91 -12.18 -4.26 -9.97
N THR A 92 -11.18 -3.61 -9.37
CA THR A 92 -11.30 -2.91 -8.08
C THR A 92 -10.93 -1.43 -8.24
N PRO A 93 -11.84 -0.59 -8.78
CA PRO A 93 -11.60 0.84 -8.91
C PRO A 93 -11.62 1.52 -7.54
N ALA A 94 -10.78 2.53 -7.38
CA ALA A 94 -10.70 3.34 -6.17
C ALA A 94 -10.54 4.82 -6.48
N ALA A 95 -11.02 5.68 -5.57
CA ALA A 95 -10.85 7.12 -5.64
C ALA A 95 -10.61 7.68 -4.24
N GLY A 96 -9.90 8.81 -4.14
CA GLY A 96 -9.63 9.42 -2.86
C GLY A 96 -9.24 10.88 -2.96
N VAL A 97 -9.29 11.56 -1.82
CA VAL A 97 -8.89 12.96 -1.69
C VAL A 97 -7.86 13.07 -0.57
N VAL A 98 -6.82 13.87 -0.82
CA VAL A 98 -5.75 14.13 0.13
C VAL A 98 -5.57 15.64 0.27
N PHE A 99 -5.59 16.08 1.52
CA PHE A 99 -5.26 17.43 1.94
C PHE A 99 -3.81 17.46 2.37
N HIS A 100 -3.06 18.42 1.86
CA HIS A 100 -1.66 18.62 2.21
C HIS A 100 -1.43 20.06 2.61
N ARG A 101 -0.78 20.23 3.76
CA ARG A 101 -0.32 21.51 4.27
C ARG A 101 1.18 21.44 4.54
N GLY A 102 1.97 22.17 3.76
CA GLY A 102 3.40 22.36 3.99
C GLY A 102 3.69 23.42 5.05
N PRO A 103 4.96 23.77 5.25
CA PRO A 103 5.36 24.73 6.26
C PRO A 103 4.86 26.13 5.89
N LYS A 104 4.44 26.92 6.88
CA LYS A 104 4.03 28.31 6.67
C LYS A 104 5.23 29.21 6.40
N ASP A 105 6.29 29.04 7.19
CA ASP A 105 7.51 29.85 7.19
C ASP A 105 8.74 28.96 7.37
N ARG A 106 9.93 29.48 7.01
CA ARG A 106 11.21 28.76 7.10
C ARG A 106 11.58 28.30 8.51
N TYR A 107 11.04 28.95 9.53
CA TYR A 107 11.27 28.65 10.95
C TYR A 107 10.15 27.83 11.60
N SER A 108 9.17 27.37 10.81
CA SER A 108 8.06 26.56 11.33
C SER A 108 8.56 25.21 11.85
N LYS A 109 8.21 24.86 13.09
CA LYS A 109 8.43 23.51 13.63
C LYS A 109 7.56 22.46 12.94
N LEU A 110 6.41 22.86 12.40
CA LEU A 110 5.56 22.00 11.59
C LEU A 110 6.09 22.01 10.14
N ALA A 111 6.59 20.86 9.70
CA ALA A 111 7.11 20.66 8.34
C ALA A 111 5.98 20.33 7.36
N SER A 112 5.16 19.32 7.66
CA SER A 112 4.06 18.93 6.78
C SER A 112 2.91 18.32 7.55
N VAL A 113 1.68 18.51 7.09
CA VAL A 113 0.50 17.76 7.52
C VAL A 113 -0.16 17.20 6.28
N LEU A 114 -0.42 15.91 6.28
CA LEU A 114 -1.10 15.21 5.21
C LEU A 114 -2.27 14.45 5.83
N GLY A 115 -3.44 14.53 5.22
CA GLY A 115 -4.58 13.74 5.65
C GLY A 115 -5.49 13.45 4.47
N GLY A 116 -6.14 12.31 4.45
CA GLY A 116 -6.94 11.92 3.31
C GLY A 116 -7.89 10.78 3.58
N ILE A 117 -8.81 10.60 2.65
CA ILE A 117 -9.80 9.54 2.65
C ILE A 117 -9.80 8.91 1.26
N SER A 118 -9.83 7.59 1.18
CA SER A 118 -10.01 6.86 -0.06
C SER A 118 -11.10 5.80 0.07
N PHE A 119 -11.73 5.54 -1.07
CA PHE A 119 -12.81 4.60 -1.25
C PHE A 119 -12.37 3.58 -2.29
N HIS A 120 -12.44 2.31 -1.97
CA HIS A 120 -12.02 1.19 -2.80
C HIS A 120 -13.20 0.30 -3.13
N ASN A 121 -13.09 -0.43 -4.23
CA ASN A 121 -14.14 -1.30 -4.76
C ASN A 121 -15.42 -0.51 -5.07
N LEU A 122 -15.25 0.69 -5.62
CA LEU A 122 -16.33 1.67 -5.87
C LEU A 122 -17.38 1.18 -6.86
N TYR A 123 -16.96 0.36 -7.82
CA TYR A 123 -17.83 -0.13 -8.87
C TYR A 123 -17.41 -1.52 -9.32
N SER A 124 -18.39 -2.32 -9.69
CA SER A 124 -18.21 -3.60 -10.34
C SER A 124 -18.52 -3.41 -11.81
N VAL A 125 -17.52 -3.50 -12.68
CA VAL A 125 -17.79 -3.69 -14.10
C VAL A 125 -18.41 -5.09 -14.23
N GLY A 126 -19.52 -5.18 -14.97
CA GLY A 126 -20.36 -6.38 -15.05
C GLY A 126 -20.01 -7.21 -16.28
N GLY A 127 -19.72 -8.50 -16.06
CA GLY A 127 -19.54 -9.51 -17.08
C GLY A 127 -19.08 -10.82 -16.45
N LYS A 128 -19.36 -11.96 -17.10
CA LYS A 128 -18.94 -13.29 -16.61
C LYS A 128 -17.42 -13.42 -16.43
N ARG A 129 -16.61 -12.62 -17.15
CA ARG A 129 -15.14 -12.71 -17.16
C ARG A 129 -14.42 -11.55 -16.46
N THR A 130 -15.08 -10.41 -16.28
CA THR A 130 -14.52 -9.18 -15.71
C THR A 130 -15.56 -8.62 -14.74
N GLY A 131 -15.58 -9.18 -13.53
CA GLY A 131 -16.57 -8.90 -12.49
C GLY A 131 -15.98 -8.14 -11.30
N ASN A 132 -16.75 -8.01 -10.22
CA ASN A 132 -16.22 -7.70 -8.87
C ASN A 132 -16.47 -8.89 -7.93
N THR A 133 -16.45 -10.09 -8.51
CA THR A 133 -16.65 -11.36 -7.82
C THR A 133 -15.29 -12.00 -7.60
N GLU A 134 -14.87 -12.01 -6.35
CA GLU A 134 -13.65 -12.68 -5.90
C GLU A 134 -14.04 -14.11 -5.53
N SER A 135 -14.31 -14.92 -6.55
CA SER A 135 -14.72 -16.31 -6.37
C SER A 135 -13.96 -17.23 -7.31
N LEU A 136 -13.29 -18.23 -6.73
CA LEU A 136 -12.68 -19.34 -7.47
C LEU A 136 -13.74 -20.31 -8.02
N LEU A 137 -14.89 -20.41 -7.34
CA LEU A 137 -15.98 -21.34 -7.67
C LEU A 137 -17.20 -20.64 -8.29
N ASP A 138 -17.04 -19.39 -8.72
CA ASP A 138 -18.13 -18.53 -9.22
C ASP A 138 -19.39 -18.44 -8.32
N ILE A 139 -19.24 -18.64 -7.00
CA ILE A 139 -20.33 -18.56 -6.00
C ILE A 139 -20.81 -17.13 -5.71
N GLY A 140 -20.43 -16.14 -6.52
CA GLY A 140 -20.95 -14.77 -6.45
C GLY A 140 -20.48 -13.92 -5.26
N THR A 141 -19.35 -14.25 -4.62
CA THR A 141 -18.78 -13.46 -3.52
C THR A 141 -18.26 -12.12 -4.02
N ARG A 142 -19.03 -11.06 -3.79
CA ARG A 142 -18.68 -9.71 -4.23
C ARG A 142 -17.69 -9.07 -3.26
N ILE A 143 -16.66 -8.41 -3.78
CA ILE A 143 -15.70 -7.71 -2.91
C ILE A 143 -16.41 -6.56 -2.22
N PRO A 144 -16.40 -6.52 -0.87
CA PRO A 144 -17.04 -5.47 -0.12
C PRO A 144 -16.36 -4.12 -0.35
N PHE A 145 -17.16 -3.06 -0.25
CA PHE A 145 -16.67 -1.69 -0.27
C PHE A 145 -15.68 -1.46 0.88
N ARG A 146 -14.54 -0.81 0.59
CA ARG A 146 -13.53 -0.46 1.60
C ARG A 146 -13.33 1.05 1.69
N VAL A 147 -13.35 1.58 2.91
CA VAL A 147 -13.04 2.98 3.21
C VAL A 147 -11.74 3.04 3.99
N ASN A 148 -10.81 3.87 3.54
CA ASN A 148 -9.57 4.15 4.25
C ASN A 148 -9.51 5.64 4.59
N ALA A 149 -9.07 5.96 5.81
CA ALA A 149 -8.75 7.31 6.22
C ALA A 149 -7.36 7.32 6.83
N PHE A 150 -6.54 8.31 6.48
CA PHE A 150 -5.19 8.42 7.03
C PHE A 150 -4.87 9.86 7.40
N ALA A 151 -3.99 10.03 8.37
CA ALA A 151 -3.42 11.31 8.75
C ALA A 151 -1.96 11.14 9.18
N GLU A 152 -1.09 12.03 8.75
CA GLU A 152 0.30 12.11 9.20
C GLU A 152 0.69 13.57 9.42
N SER A 153 1.62 13.78 10.34
CA SER A 153 2.11 15.11 10.66
C SER A 153 3.60 15.06 10.93
N GLU A 154 4.39 15.88 10.25
CA GLU A 154 5.84 15.94 10.37
C GLU A 154 6.26 17.19 11.16
N TRP A 155 7.04 16.98 12.22
CA TRP A 155 7.50 18.04 13.11
C TRP A 155 9.02 18.01 13.24
N ILE A 156 9.67 19.14 13.03
CA ILE A 156 11.11 19.33 13.25
C ILE A 156 11.32 19.57 14.75
N LEU A 157 11.93 18.60 15.43
CA LEU A 157 12.19 18.67 16.87
C LEU A 157 13.42 19.51 17.18
N SER A 158 14.48 19.35 16.37
CA SER A 158 15.75 20.02 16.59
C SER A 158 16.46 20.25 15.27
N ASN A 159 17.16 21.38 15.17
CA ASN A 159 18.05 21.73 14.08
C ASN A 159 19.39 22.21 14.69
N LEU A 160 20.37 21.32 14.74
CA LEU A 160 21.69 21.57 15.35
C LEU A 160 22.77 21.41 14.28
N ARG A 161 23.42 22.52 13.91
CA ARG A 161 24.59 22.56 13.02
C ARG A 161 24.39 21.80 11.70
N GLY A 162 23.23 21.96 11.06
CA GLY A 162 22.91 21.33 9.77
C GLY A 162 22.31 19.93 9.87
N ASN A 163 22.27 19.34 11.07
CA ASN A 163 21.54 18.11 11.35
C ASN A 163 20.15 18.43 11.87
N TYR A 164 19.14 17.71 11.38
CA TYR A 164 17.76 17.90 11.82
C TYR A 164 17.13 16.56 12.23
N VAL A 165 16.41 16.62 13.34
CA VAL A 165 15.63 15.50 13.87
C VAL A 165 14.17 15.83 13.67
N THR A 166 13.45 14.89 13.09
CA THR A 166 12.04 15.04 12.77
C THR A 166 11.24 13.90 13.37
N ILE A 167 10.07 14.18 13.90
CA ILE A 167 9.08 13.18 14.31
C ILE A 167 7.89 13.20 13.37
N THR A 168 7.35 12.03 13.06
CA THR A 168 6.21 11.87 12.16
C THR A 168 5.19 10.91 12.77
N PRO A 169 4.32 11.39 13.69
CA PRO A 169 3.12 10.65 14.06
C PRO A 169 2.22 10.41 12.84
N PHE A 170 1.62 9.23 12.79
CA PHE A 170 0.65 8.87 11.76
C PHE A 170 -0.46 7.99 12.33
N PHE A 171 -1.59 8.03 11.64
CA PHE A 171 -2.80 7.29 11.93
C PHE A 171 -3.42 6.79 10.63
N LEU A 172 -3.93 5.56 10.65
CA LEU A 172 -4.66 4.94 9.55
C LEU A 172 -5.87 4.19 10.11
N TYR A 173 -7.00 4.37 9.46
CA TYR A 173 -8.23 3.63 9.70
C TYR A 173 -8.68 2.99 8.39
N SER A 174 -9.09 1.73 8.44
CA SER A 174 -9.65 1.00 7.31
C SER A 174 -10.89 0.25 7.77
N HIS A 175 -11.94 0.32 6.95
CA HIS A 175 -13.18 -0.40 7.17
C HIS A 175 -13.58 -1.15 5.91
N GLN A 176 -13.74 -2.46 6.01
CA GLN A 176 -14.14 -3.33 4.90
C GLN A 176 -15.04 -4.46 5.43
N ALA A 177 -16.27 -4.55 4.92
CA ALA A 177 -17.30 -5.47 5.45
C ALA A 177 -17.45 -5.34 6.97
N SER A 178 -17.23 -6.41 7.74
CA SER A 178 -17.30 -6.44 9.21
C SER A 178 -15.94 -6.19 9.89
N LEU A 179 -14.89 -5.87 9.13
CA LEU A 179 -13.53 -5.68 9.64
C LEU A 179 -13.21 -4.20 9.81
N HIS A 180 -12.72 -3.83 11.01
CA HIS A 180 -12.37 -2.46 11.39
C HIS A 180 -10.91 -2.39 11.84
N TYR A 181 -10.03 -1.98 10.95
CA TYR A 181 -8.61 -1.89 11.23
C TYR A 181 -8.18 -0.47 11.59
N PHE A 182 -7.42 -0.35 12.66
CA PHE A 182 -6.81 0.90 13.09
C PHE A 182 -5.32 0.71 13.31
N GLN A 183 -4.55 1.72 12.92
CA GLN A 183 -3.11 1.79 13.13
C GLN A 183 -2.75 3.18 13.59
N ALA A 184 -1.94 3.25 14.64
CA ALA A 184 -1.37 4.49 15.13
C ALA A 184 0.11 4.27 15.41
N GLY A 185 0.94 5.22 15.00
CA GLY A 185 2.37 5.07 15.15
C GLY A 185 3.13 6.37 15.01
N THR A 186 4.44 6.27 15.12
CA THR A 186 5.35 7.40 14.93
C THR A 186 6.64 6.93 14.27
N LYS A 187 7.23 7.80 13.45
CA LYS A 187 8.57 7.63 12.89
C LYS A 187 9.47 8.77 13.33
N LEU A 188 10.68 8.46 13.79
CA LEU A 188 11.73 9.43 14.08
C LEU A 188 12.76 9.37 12.95
N TRP A 189 13.05 10.52 12.37
CA TRP A 189 14.01 10.70 11.29
C TRP A 189 15.22 11.48 11.78
N TYR A 190 16.41 10.98 11.47
CA TYR A 190 17.67 11.69 11.60
C TYR A 190 18.18 12.06 10.20
N ASN A 191 18.29 13.36 9.92
CA ASN A 191 18.73 13.92 8.63
C ASN A 191 17.96 13.41 7.41
N ARG A 192 16.75 12.85 7.61
CA ARG A 192 15.98 12.10 6.59
C ARG A 192 16.76 10.98 5.90
N LEU A 193 17.83 10.49 6.54
CA LEU A 193 18.63 9.35 6.07
C LEU A 193 18.32 8.11 6.91
N ILE A 194 18.11 8.26 8.21
CA ILE A 194 17.79 7.13 9.08
C ILE A 194 16.42 7.38 9.68
N ALA A 195 15.52 6.42 9.54
CA ALA A 195 14.24 6.40 10.23
C ALA A 195 14.15 5.21 11.17
N VAL A 196 13.59 5.45 12.36
CA VAL A 196 13.14 4.37 13.25
C VAL A 196 11.69 4.65 13.59
N GLY A 197 10.83 3.64 13.45
CA GLY A 197 9.41 3.77 13.64
C GLY A 197 8.81 2.64 14.46
N ALA A 198 7.70 2.96 15.12
CA ALA A 198 6.90 2.04 15.87
C ALA A 198 5.42 2.30 15.57
N SER A 199 4.65 1.25 15.34
CA SER A 199 3.20 1.35 15.23
C SER A 199 2.47 0.24 15.97
N TYR A 200 1.35 0.62 16.54
CA TYR A 200 0.39 -0.26 17.17
C TYR A 200 -0.80 -0.44 16.24
N HIS A 201 -1.24 -1.69 16.13
CA HIS A 201 -2.31 -2.11 15.26
C HIS A 201 -3.40 -2.76 16.11
N PHE A 202 -4.63 -2.33 15.92
CA PHE A 202 -5.78 -2.91 16.59
C PHE A 202 -6.93 -3.10 15.62
N ASN A 203 -7.65 -4.19 15.82
CA ASN A 203 -8.85 -4.52 15.07
C ASN A 203 -9.98 -4.74 16.08
N ASN A 204 -11.15 -4.15 15.84
CA ASN A 204 -12.31 -4.47 16.66
C ASN A 204 -12.78 -5.91 16.35
N PRO A 205 -13.36 -6.61 17.34
CA PRO A 205 -13.76 -8.00 17.17
C PRO A 205 -14.78 -8.10 16.02
N SER A 206 -14.46 -8.96 15.05
CA SER A 206 -15.50 -9.51 14.18
C SER A 206 -16.37 -10.47 15.00
N GLU A 207 -17.57 -10.79 14.51
CA GLU A 207 -18.50 -11.75 15.13
C GLU A 207 -17.87 -13.13 15.43
N ALA A 208 -16.70 -13.44 14.86
CA ALA A 208 -15.93 -14.66 15.07
C ALA A 208 -14.98 -14.65 16.30
N GLY A 209 -14.99 -13.60 17.13
CA GLY A 209 -14.50 -13.69 18.52
C GLY A 209 -12.99 -13.61 18.77
N ALA A 210 -12.15 -13.33 17.77
CA ALA A 210 -10.70 -13.18 17.96
C ALA A 210 -10.22 -11.75 17.65
N ASN A 211 -9.76 -11.03 18.69
CA ASN A 211 -9.06 -9.75 18.54
C ASN A 211 -7.59 -9.99 18.27
N THR A 212 -7.10 -9.48 17.14
CA THR A 212 -5.67 -9.53 16.79
C THR A 212 -5.10 -8.13 16.81
N ASN A 213 -4.34 -7.85 17.85
CA ASN A 213 -3.54 -6.66 18.02
C ASN A 213 -2.08 -7.03 17.83
N TRP A 214 -1.33 -6.14 17.20
CA TRP A 214 0.08 -6.37 16.93
C TRP A 214 0.88 -5.09 16.97
N PHE A 215 2.18 -5.28 17.15
CA PHE A 215 3.13 -4.20 17.18
C PHE A 215 4.10 -4.36 16.02
N THR A 216 4.40 -3.25 15.35
CA THR A 216 5.34 -3.22 14.24
C THR A 216 6.48 -2.27 14.57
N PHE A 217 7.71 -2.78 14.53
CA PHE A 217 8.92 -1.98 14.53
C PHE A 217 9.42 -1.83 13.11
N SER A 218 9.91 -0.64 12.76
CA SER A 218 10.46 -0.37 11.43
C SER A 218 11.77 0.41 11.52
N VAL A 219 12.70 0.08 10.64
CA VAL A 219 13.95 0.82 10.42
C VAL A 219 14.07 1.10 8.94
N GLU A 220 14.41 2.33 8.59
CA GLU A 220 14.59 2.76 7.20
C GLU A 220 15.95 3.44 7.06
N LEU A 221 16.72 3.01 6.07
CA LEU A 221 18.06 3.50 5.77
C LEU A 221 18.08 4.06 4.35
N GLY A 222 18.22 5.37 4.26
CA GLY A 222 18.36 6.13 3.03
C GLY A 222 19.80 6.53 2.76
N SER A 223 20.22 6.37 1.52
CA SER A 223 21.52 6.79 1.03
C SER A 223 21.38 7.54 -0.30
N GLN A 224 22.14 8.63 -0.42
CA GLN A 224 22.27 9.35 -1.69
C GLN A 224 23.35 8.67 -2.53
N LEU A 225 22.94 7.83 -3.49
CA LEU A 225 23.87 7.15 -4.40
C LEU A 225 24.61 8.16 -5.32
N THR A 226 23.89 9.19 -5.76
CA THR A 226 24.42 10.29 -6.57
C THR A 226 23.70 11.59 -6.21
N LYS A 227 24.14 12.73 -6.77
CA LYS A 227 23.42 14.02 -6.63
C LYS A 227 21.98 13.99 -7.15
N SER A 228 21.58 12.95 -7.88
CA SER A 228 20.28 12.85 -8.55
C SER A 228 19.48 11.59 -8.19
N ASN A 229 20.04 10.67 -7.42
CA ASN A 229 19.35 9.42 -7.08
C ASN A 229 19.49 9.12 -5.60
N ARG A 230 18.41 8.64 -4.99
CA ARG A 230 18.37 8.15 -3.61
C ARG A 230 17.89 6.71 -3.60
N PHE A 231 18.46 5.94 -2.70
CA PHE A 231 18.09 4.57 -2.40
C PHE A 231 17.64 4.51 -0.95
N ASP A 232 16.51 3.85 -0.68
CA ASP A 232 16.01 3.59 0.65
C ASP A 232 15.80 2.09 0.84
N LEU A 233 16.33 1.55 1.93
CA LEU A 233 16.14 0.19 2.39
C LEU A 233 15.29 0.23 3.66
N GLY A 234 14.12 -0.37 3.63
CA GLY A 234 13.25 -0.51 4.78
C GLY A 234 13.24 -1.94 5.30
N PHE A 235 13.18 -2.07 6.61
CA PHE A 235 12.97 -3.32 7.32
C PHE A 235 11.83 -3.11 8.31
N SER A 236 10.87 -4.03 8.34
CA SER A 236 9.80 -4.03 9.34
C SER A 236 9.66 -5.41 9.98
N TYR A 237 9.37 -5.42 11.28
CA TYR A 237 9.12 -6.60 12.07
C TYR A 237 7.80 -6.42 12.83
N SER A 238 6.82 -7.24 12.51
CA SER A 238 5.49 -7.22 13.12
C SER A 238 5.26 -8.46 13.96
N ASN A 239 4.84 -8.28 15.22
CA ASN A 239 4.58 -9.37 16.14
C ASN A 239 3.17 -9.28 16.73
N ASN A 240 2.38 -10.33 16.50
CA ASN A 240 1.03 -10.49 17.05
C ASN A 240 1.12 -10.98 18.50
N PHE A 241 0.51 -10.24 19.43
CA PHE A 241 0.51 -10.62 20.85
C PHE A 241 -0.88 -11.03 21.37
N THR A 242 -1.94 -10.89 20.57
CA THR A 242 -3.30 -11.36 20.92
C THR A 242 -3.94 -12.21 19.83
N GLY A 243 -4.99 -12.97 20.18
CA GLY A 243 -5.90 -13.65 19.26
C GLY A 243 -5.23 -14.74 18.42
N LEU A 244 -4.60 -14.31 17.33
CA LEU A 244 -3.95 -15.17 16.34
C LEU A 244 -2.46 -15.44 16.62
N ARG A 245 -1.93 -15.10 17.80
CA ARG A 245 -0.52 -15.33 18.16
C ARG A 245 -0.04 -16.77 17.93
N ASN A 246 -0.92 -17.76 18.13
CA ASN A 246 -0.59 -19.18 17.97
C ASN A 246 -0.75 -19.70 16.54
N ILE A 247 -1.31 -18.89 15.64
CA ILE A 247 -1.65 -19.26 14.25
C ILE A 247 -0.77 -18.48 13.26
N VAL A 248 -0.54 -17.19 13.53
CA VAL A 248 0.24 -16.29 12.69
C VAL A 248 1.54 -15.95 13.40
N GLY A 249 2.65 -16.39 12.82
CA GLY A 249 4.00 -16.08 13.28
C GLY A 249 4.37 -14.61 13.08
N PRO A 250 5.60 -14.21 13.49
CA PRO A 250 6.09 -12.86 13.23
C PRO A 250 6.23 -12.61 11.72
N ILE A 251 5.84 -11.41 11.29
CA ILE A 251 5.93 -10.99 9.89
C ILE A 251 7.17 -10.13 9.73
N VAL A 252 8.01 -10.46 8.76
CA VAL A 252 9.20 -9.69 8.38
C VAL A 252 8.96 -9.09 6.99
N GLU A 253 9.15 -7.79 6.87
CA GLU A 253 9.04 -7.08 5.60
C GLU A 253 10.37 -6.44 5.26
N VAL A 254 10.81 -6.60 4.02
CA VAL A 254 11.97 -5.91 3.45
C VAL A 254 11.47 -5.10 2.28
N SER A 255 11.71 -3.79 2.31
CA SER A 255 11.33 -2.88 1.24
C SER A 255 12.56 -2.21 0.66
N VAL A 256 12.54 -2.03 -0.66
CA VAL A 256 13.60 -1.35 -1.40
C VAL A 256 12.94 -0.29 -2.26
N SER A 257 13.37 0.97 -2.09
CA SER A 257 12.86 2.09 -2.87
C SER A 257 14.01 2.81 -3.58
N PHE A 258 13.83 3.04 -4.88
CA PHE A 258 14.73 3.85 -5.68
C PHE A 258 14.02 5.13 -6.11
N HIS A 259 14.61 6.27 -5.78
CA HIS A 259 14.06 7.59 -6.08
C HIS A 259 14.93 8.30 -7.11
N PHE A 260 14.30 8.70 -8.21
CA PHE A 260 14.93 9.48 -9.27
C PHE A 260 14.55 10.96 -9.13
N LEU A 261 15.56 11.83 -9.15
CA LEU A 261 15.39 13.30 -9.19
C LEU A 261 14.56 13.75 -10.39
N ARG A 262 14.75 13.04 -11.51
CA ARG A 262 14.15 13.34 -12.81
C ARG A 262 13.21 12.21 -13.19
N SER A 263 12.03 12.55 -13.70
CA SER A 263 11.15 11.56 -14.28
C SER A 263 11.78 11.01 -15.57
N PRO A 264 12.06 9.70 -15.66
CA PRO A 264 12.64 9.11 -16.87
C PRO A 264 11.73 9.29 -18.09
N VAL A 265 10.41 9.32 -17.87
CA VAL A 265 9.43 9.59 -18.93
C VAL A 265 9.52 11.03 -19.45
N CYS A 266 9.75 12.01 -18.56
CA CYS A 266 9.94 13.39 -19.00
C CYS A 266 11.25 13.57 -19.78
N ALA A 267 12.31 12.85 -19.40
CA ALA A 267 13.58 12.83 -20.11
C ALA A 267 13.45 12.20 -21.50
N MET A 268 12.72 11.08 -21.62
CA MET A 268 12.42 10.45 -22.91
C MET A 268 11.60 11.37 -23.84
N LEU A 269 10.76 12.24 -23.29
CA LEU A 269 9.97 13.23 -24.03
C LEU A 269 10.75 14.52 -24.36
N GLY A 270 12.06 14.59 -24.07
CA GLY A 270 12.90 15.75 -24.34
C GLY A 270 12.55 17.00 -23.51
N LYS A 271 11.83 16.82 -22.39
CA LYS A 271 11.39 17.91 -21.50
C LYS A 271 12.31 18.02 -20.29
N ASP A 272 13.60 18.23 -20.56
CA ASP A 272 14.68 18.15 -19.57
C ASP A 272 14.80 19.38 -18.65
N ASN A 273 14.11 20.48 -18.96
CA ASN A 273 14.19 21.72 -18.18
C ASN A 273 12.83 22.40 -18.02
N PRO A 274 12.23 22.38 -16.81
CA PRO A 274 11.03 23.16 -16.50
C PRO A 274 11.35 24.61 -16.12
N LEU A 275 12.64 24.99 -16.03
CA LEU A 275 13.07 26.32 -15.59
C LEU A 275 13.19 27.35 -16.72
N THR A 276 13.06 26.97 -17.99
CA THR A 276 13.32 27.87 -19.12
C THR A 276 12.09 28.53 -19.74
N ASN A 277 10.86 28.16 -19.37
CA ASN A 277 9.65 28.84 -19.86
C ASN A 277 8.69 29.20 -18.71
N PRO A 278 8.75 30.42 -18.15
CA PRO A 278 7.89 30.85 -17.05
C PRO A 278 6.38 30.95 -17.41
N GLY A 279 6.02 30.81 -18.69
CA GLY A 279 4.65 30.93 -19.19
C GLY A 279 3.86 29.63 -19.36
N ILE A 280 4.51 28.46 -19.34
CA ILE A 280 3.83 27.16 -19.51
C ILE A 280 4.06 26.36 -18.24
N GLY A 281 2.98 25.99 -17.55
CA GLY A 281 3.04 25.24 -16.29
C GLY A 281 4.04 24.09 -16.39
N SER A 282 5.03 24.04 -15.49
CA SER A 282 6.06 23.03 -15.46
C SER A 282 5.42 21.64 -15.32
N ILE A 283 5.44 20.87 -16.41
CA ILE A 283 4.83 19.53 -16.49
C ILE A 283 5.61 18.54 -15.59
N CYS A 284 6.88 18.82 -15.29
CA CYS A 284 7.77 17.90 -14.57
C CYS A 284 8.63 18.67 -13.54
N PRO A 285 8.13 18.92 -12.34
CA PRO A 285 8.89 19.59 -11.27
C PRO A 285 10.17 18.83 -10.91
N THR A 286 11.28 19.55 -10.78
CA THR A 286 12.57 19.00 -10.37
C THR A 286 12.69 18.95 -8.85
N PHE A 287 13.34 17.89 -8.35
CA PHE A 287 13.66 17.78 -6.92
C PHE A 287 14.66 18.86 -6.51
N THR A 288 14.42 19.45 -5.34
CA THR A 288 15.39 20.23 -4.59
C THR A 288 15.75 19.47 -3.31
N PRO A 289 17.04 19.34 -2.98
CA PRO A 289 17.52 18.57 -1.81
C PRO A 289 17.05 19.10 -0.45
N ALA A 290 16.39 20.26 -0.41
CA ALA A 290 15.84 20.86 0.81
C ALA A 290 14.42 20.36 1.17
N ASN A 291 13.67 19.79 0.22
CA ASN A 291 12.27 19.39 0.40
C ASN A 291 12.09 17.87 0.25
N LYS A 292 11.02 17.29 0.82
CA LYS A 292 10.74 15.86 0.61
C LYS A 292 10.62 15.54 -0.88
N ILE A 293 11.03 14.33 -1.26
CA ILE A 293 10.98 13.83 -2.65
C ILE A 293 9.59 13.98 -3.27
N TYR A 294 8.55 13.73 -2.47
CA TYR A 294 7.15 13.79 -2.91
C TYR A 294 6.53 15.20 -2.89
N GLU A 295 7.20 16.16 -2.27
CA GLU A 295 6.73 17.54 -2.16
C GLU A 295 7.06 18.32 -3.43
N ASN A 296 8.28 18.13 -3.96
CA ASN A 296 8.77 18.90 -5.11
C ASN A 296 7.90 18.74 -6.37
N ILE A 297 7.15 17.64 -6.51
CA ILE A 297 6.25 17.39 -7.66
C ILE A 297 5.09 18.43 -7.74
N TRP A 298 4.90 19.26 -6.72
CA TRP A 298 3.73 20.15 -6.68
C TRP A 298 4.04 21.58 -6.27
N TYR A 299 5.27 21.86 -5.85
CA TYR A 299 5.75 23.21 -5.61
C TYR A 299 6.34 23.78 -6.90
N ARG A 300 5.81 24.91 -7.38
CA ARG A 300 6.65 25.85 -8.12
C ARG A 300 7.82 26.14 -7.19
N SER A 301 9.05 25.84 -7.62
CA SER A 301 10.22 26.35 -6.93
C SER A 301 10.07 27.86 -6.93
N ALA A 302 9.64 28.42 -5.80
CA ALA A 302 9.55 29.86 -5.57
C ALA A 302 10.99 30.38 -5.44
N ASN A 303 11.70 30.38 -6.56
CA ASN A 303 12.92 31.14 -6.75
C ASN A 303 12.64 32.11 -7.91
N LYS A 304 11.87 33.14 -7.58
CA LYS A 304 12.09 34.55 -7.94
C LYS A 304 10.98 35.37 -7.29
#